data_AF-A0A1G1LMP5-F1
#
_entry.id   AF-A0A1G1LMP5-F1
#
_cell.length_a   1.000
_cell.length_b   1.000
_cell.length_c   1.000
_cell.angle_alpha   90.00
_cell.angle_beta   90.00
_cell.angle_gamma   90.00
#
_symmetry.space_group_name_H-M   'P 1'
#
loop_
_entity.id
_entity.type
_entity.pdbx_description
1 polymer ?
#
loop_
_entity_poly.entity_id
_entity_poly.type
_entity_poly.pdbx_seq_one_letter_code
_entity_poly.pdbx_strand_id
1 'polypeptide(L)'
;MLSSIKRTWNEVSVDPKTVRTFGFILSGFFLLFPLLTTLMGVVLARKPVHYWFGWPLLSAVAFFANLFLPFVMGVVYRVAMFVAYGVSWMVVRIVLGILFYLVLSPLSIAMRLAGKDLLDQKMEPARDTYWKKRPPKPPRSQYERLF
;
A
#
# COMPACT_ATOMS: atom_id res chain seq x y z
N MET A 1 -0.45 5.11 20.94
CA MET A 1 0.48 5.51 19.87
C MET A 1 1.91 5.00 20.11
N LEU A 2 2.48 5.18 21.31
CA LEU A 2 3.81 4.63 21.64
C LEU A 2 3.84 3.08 21.67
N SER A 3 2.73 2.44 22.07
CA SER A 3 2.60 0.98 22.07
C SER A 3 2.59 0.37 20.66
N SER A 4 1.98 1.04 19.68
CA SER A 4 1.96 0.57 18.29
C SER A 4 3.34 0.68 17.63
N ILE A 5 4.11 1.72 17.96
CA ILE A 5 5.49 1.91 17.47
C ILE A 5 6.43 0.84 18.04
N LYS A 6 6.35 0.55 19.35
CA LYS A 6 7.14 -0.52 19.95
C LYS A 6 6.79 -1.89 19.38
N ARG A 7 5.51 -2.11 19.08
CA ARG A 7 5.02 -3.36 18.49
C ARG A 7 5.56 -3.56 17.07
N THR A 8 5.45 -2.55 16.20
CA THR A 8 6.00 -2.64 14.84
C THR A 8 7.51 -2.81 14.84
N TRP A 9 8.23 -2.15 15.75
CA TRP A 9 9.69 -2.33 15.89
C TRP A 9 10.09 -3.77 16.24
N ASN A 10 9.28 -4.45 17.06
CA ASN A 10 9.54 -5.82 17.51
C ASN A 10 9.02 -6.88 16.53
N GLU A 11 8.02 -6.55 15.72
CA GLU A 11 7.45 -7.46 14.71
C GLU A 11 8.27 -7.52 13.41
N VAL A 12 9.14 -6.54 13.13
CA VAL A 12 10.06 -6.60 11.98
C VAL A 12 11.10 -7.69 12.22
N SER A 13 10.82 -8.86 11.67
CA SER A 13 11.75 -9.99 11.65
C SER A 13 12.95 -9.63 10.78
N VAL A 14 14.12 -9.57 11.42
CA VAL A 14 15.40 -9.29 10.74
C VAL A 14 15.98 -10.63 10.32
N ASP A 15 15.33 -11.28 9.35
CA ASP A 15 15.87 -12.50 8.76
C ASP A 15 17.13 -12.14 7.92
N PRO A 16 18.27 -12.81 8.14
CA PRO A 16 19.51 -12.49 7.42
C PRO A 16 19.39 -12.60 5.90
N LYS A 17 18.52 -13.48 5.37
CA LYS A 17 18.32 -13.58 3.92
C LYS A 17 17.54 -12.37 3.42
N THR A 18 16.45 -11.99 4.08
CA THR A 18 15.65 -10.81 3.73
C THR A 18 16.46 -9.52 3.76
N VAL A 19 17.32 -9.33 4.77
CA VAL A 19 18.21 -8.15 4.86
C VAL A 19 19.19 -8.10 3.68
N ARG A 20 19.76 -9.24 3.30
CA ARG A 20 20.68 -9.31 2.15
C ARG A 20 19.96 -9.04 0.83
N THR A 21 18.77 -9.60 0.63
CA THR A 21 17.94 -9.33 -0.55
C THR A 21 17.60 -7.84 -0.63
N PHE A 22 17.24 -7.23 0.49
CA PHE A 22 17.00 -5.78 0.55
C PHE A 22 18.26 -4.98 0.16
N GLY A 23 19.45 -5.35 0.66
CA GLY A 23 20.70 -4.70 0.29
C GLY A 23 21.01 -4.79 -1.20
N PHE A 24 20.75 -5.95 -1.84
CA PHE A 24 20.90 -6.11 -3.29
C PHE A 24 19.87 -5.28 -4.07
N ILE A 25 18.61 -5.26 -3.63
CA ILE A 25 17.56 -4.43 -4.24
C ILE A 25 17.93 -2.95 -4.13
N LEU A 26 18.40 -2.51 -2.96
CA LEU A 26 18.79 -1.13 -2.69
C LEU A 26 19.98 -0.70 -3.57
N SER A 27 21.02 -1.54 -3.67
CA SER A 27 22.15 -1.29 -4.57
C SER A 27 21.72 -1.27 -6.04
N GLY A 28 20.90 -2.24 -6.47
CA GLY A 28 20.36 -2.27 -7.83
C GLY A 28 19.53 -1.03 -8.16
N PHE A 29 18.69 -0.58 -7.23
CA PHE A 29 17.92 0.64 -7.36
C PHE A 29 18.82 1.87 -7.52
N PHE A 30 19.83 2.02 -6.67
CA PHE A 30 20.78 3.14 -6.75
C PHE A 30 21.68 3.12 -7.99
N LEU A 31 21.75 2.01 -8.73
CA LEU A 31 22.48 1.91 -9.99
C LEU A 31 21.57 2.12 -11.20
N LEU A 32 20.42 1.45 -11.24
CA LEU A 32 19.51 1.43 -12.39
C LEU A 32 18.64 2.68 -12.50
N PHE A 33 18.16 3.21 -11.37
CA PHE A 33 17.33 4.42 -11.36
C PHE A 33 18.07 5.61 -12.00
N PRO A 34 19.36 5.87 -11.67
CA PRO A 34 20.21 6.78 -12.42
C PRO A 34 20.21 6.62 -13.92
N LEU A 35 20.51 5.39 -14.35
CA LEU A 35 20.71 5.07 -15.74
C LEU A 35 19.42 5.24 -16.54
N LEU A 36 18.27 4.88 -15.95
CA LEU A 36 16.97 5.13 -16.56
C LEU A 36 16.67 6.62 -16.67
N THR A 37 16.94 7.41 -15.63
CA THR A 37 16.66 8.85 -15.66
C THR A 37 17.52 9.62 -16.66
N THR A 38 18.79 9.22 -16.84
CA THR A 38 19.65 9.81 -17.88
C THR A 38 19.20 9.40 -19.28
N LEU A 39 18.86 8.13 -19.49
CA LEU A 39 18.35 7.65 -20.78
C LEU A 39 17.02 8.35 -21.14
N MET A 40 16.07 8.44 -20.20
CA MET A 40 14.82 9.17 -20.42
C MET A 40 15.05 10.67 -20.62
N GLY A 41 15.96 11.30 -19.88
CA GLY A 41 16.29 12.72 -20.04
C GLY A 41 16.91 13.05 -21.40
N VAL A 42 17.80 12.19 -21.88
CA VAL A 42 18.45 12.34 -23.21
C VAL A 42 17.44 12.08 -24.34
N VAL A 43 16.60 11.05 -24.22
CA VAL A 43 15.63 10.67 -25.25
C VAL A 43 14.44 11.64 -25.32
N LEU A 44 13.90 12.08 -24.17
CA LEU A 44 12.67 12.86 -24.12
C LEU A 44 12.91 14.38 -24.07
N ALA A 45 13.94 14.84 -23.35
CA ALA A 45 14.10 16.27 -23.04
C ALA A 45 15.24 16.97 -23.79
N ARG A 46 16.12 16.24 -24.51
CA ARG A 46 17.34 16.75 -25.20
C ARG A 46 18.22 17.70 -24.37
N LYS A 47 18.03 17.74 -23.05
CA LYS A 47 18.86 18.46 -22.11
C LYS A 47 19.67 17.43 -21.35
N PRO A 48 21.01 17.56 -21.29
CA PRO A 48 21.79 16.72 -20.41
C PRO A 48 21.37 17.08 -18.99
N VAL A 49 20.59 16.20 -18.36
CA VAL A 49 20.33 16.27 -16.93
C VAL A 49 21.69 16.04 -16.28
N HIS A 50 22.29 17.08 -15.73
CA HIS A 50 23.65 17.01 -15.20
C HIS A 50 23.67 16.04 -14.02
N TYR A 51 24.25 14.88 -14.26
CA TYR A 51 24.15 13.74 -13.37
C TYR A 51 25.20 13.86 -12.28
N TRP A 52 24.79 13.94 -11.01
CA TRP A 52 25.75 13.96 -9.91
C TRP A 52 26.41 12.58 -9.81
N PHE A 53 27.73 12.53 -10.00
CA PHE A 53 28.57 11.33 -9.90
C PHE A 53 28.49 10.58 -8.54
N GLY A 54 27.75 11.11 -7.55
CA GLY A 54 27.57 10.50 -6.24
C GLY A 54 26.65 9.27 -6.21
N TRP A 55 25.77 9.06 -7.19
CA TRP A 55 24.82 7.93 -7.18
C TRP A 55 25.49 6.55 -7.40
N PRO A 56 26.39 6.38 -8.39
CA PRO A 56 27.16 5.14 -8.52
C PRO A 56 28.02 4.85 -7.28
N LEU A 57 28.56 5.90 -6.65
CA LEU A 57 29.31 5.79 -5.41
C LEU A 57 28.42 5.30 -4.26
N LEU A 58 27.19 5.83 -4.13
CA LEU A 58 26.21 5.36 -3.16
C LEU A 58 25.84 3.88 -3.39
N SER A 59 25.67 3.46 -4.65
CA SER A 59 25.41 2.07 -4.98
C SER A 59 26.57 1.16 -4.57
N ALA A 60 27.81 1.55 -4.87
CA ALA A 60 29.00 0.80 -4.48
C ALA A 60 29.10 0.68 -2.95
N VAL A 61 28.90 1.79 -2.23
CA VAL A 61 28.88 1.81 -0.76
C VAL A 61 27.79 0.89 -0.21
N ALA A 62 26.57 0.94 -0.75
CA ALA A 62 25.47 0.07 -0.32
C ALA A 62 25.78 -1.41 -0.59
N PHE A 63 26.38 -1.73 -1.74
CA PHE A 63 26.79 -3.09 -2.09
C PHE A 63 27.88 -3.63 -1.16
N PHE A 64 28.93 -2.85 -0.92
CA PHE A 64 30.03 -3.24 -0.03
C PHE A 64 29.57 -3.33 1.43
N ALA A 65 28.74 -2.40 1.89
CA ALA A 65 28.16 -2.47 3.23
C ALA A 65 27.27 -3.70 3.41
N ASN A 66 26.54 -4.13 2.38
CA ASN A 66 25.76 -5.37 2.42
C ASN A 66 26.62 -6.63 2.50
N LEU A 67 27.80 -6.62 1.86
CA LEU A 67 28.68 -7.79 1.82
C LEU A 67 29.52 -7.94 3.10
N PHE A 68 30.04 -6.83 3.63
CA PHE A 68 30.98 -6.85 4.75
C PHE A 68 30.36 -6.55 6.11
N LEU A 69 29.23 -5.81 6.17
CA LEU A 69 28.63 -5.36 7.43
C LEU A 69 27.13 -5.73 7.50
N PRO A 70 26.78 -7.03 7.68
CA PRO A 70 25.39 -7.47 7.76
C PRO A 70 24.62 -6.85 8.95
N PHE A 71 25.33 -6.53 10.03
CA PHE A 71 24.74 -5.88 11.21
C PHE A 71 24.22 -4.47 10.90
N VAL A 72 25.03 -3.66 10.20
CA VAL A 72 24.65 -2.30 9.80
C VAL A 72 23.46 -2.32 8.86
N MET A 73 23.46 -3.25 7.89
CA MET A 73 22.32 -3.42 7.00
C MET A 73 21.05 -3.87 7.71
N GLY A 74 21.16 -4.65 8.79
CA GLY A 74 20.00 -5.00 9.63
C GLY A 74 19.35 -3.77 10.26
N VAL A 75 20.15 -2.81 10.74
CA VAL A 75 19.65 -1.55 11.31
C VAL A 75 19.04 -0.66 10.21
N VAL A 76 19.74 -0.51 9.07
CA VAL A 76 19.25 0.26 7.92
C VAL A 76 17.92 -0.30 7.41
N TYR A 77 17.83 -1.62 7.26
CA TYR A 77 16.59 -2.30 6.88
C TYR A 77 15.46 -2.00 7.85
N ARG A 78 15.71 -2.11 9.17
CA ARG A 78 14.69 -1.85 10.19
C ARG A 78 14.20 -0.39 10.17
N VAL A 79 15.10 0.57 10.02
CA VAL A 79 14.74 1.99 9.87
C VAL A 79 13.94 2.22 8.59
N ALA A 80 14.37 1.63 7.47
CA ALA A 80 13.66 1.74 6.20
C ALA A 80 12.24 1.15 6.29
N MET A 81 12.07 -0.01 6.93
CA MET A 81 10.74 -0.61 7.16
C MET A 81 9.86 0.27 8.04
N PHE A 82 10.45 0.94 9.05
CA PHE A 82 9.70 1.87 9.89
C PHE A 82 9.21 3.09 9.10
N VAL A 83 10.06 3.65 8.24
CA VAL A 83 9.66 4.74 7.33
C VAL A 83 8.58 4.26 6.36
N ALA A 84 8.76 3.08 5.76
CA ALA A 84 7.77 2.48 4.86
C ALA A 84 6.40 2.31 5.52
N TYR A 85 6.37 1.92 6.81
CA TYR A 85 5.14 1.85 7.60
C TYR A 85 4.48 3.22 7.74
N GLY A 86 5.24 4.27 8.08
CA GLY A 86 4.70 5.63 8.19
C GLY A 86 4.16 6.17 6.86
N VAL A 87 4.88 5.92 5.76
CA VAL A 87 4.42 6.27 4.41
C VAL A 87 3.16 5.50 4.06
N SER A 88 3.13 4.18 4.28
CA SER A 88 1.96 3.33 4.01
C SER A 88 0.72 3.79 4.78
N TRP A 89 0.89 4.19 6.04
CA TRP A 89 -0.17 4.77 6.85
C TRP A 89 -0.79 6.02 6.20
N MET A 90 0.04 6.88 5.61
CA MET A 90 -0.45 8.06 4.89
C MET A 90 -1.10 7.68 3.56
N VAL A 91 -0.47 6.81 2.77
CA VAL A 91 -0.94 6.37 1.45
C VAL A 91 -2.31 5.70 1.55
N VAL A 92 -2.50 4.77 2.49
CA VAL A 92 -3.80 4.08 2.65
C VAL A 92 -4.93 5.07 2.92
N ARG A 93 -4.69 6.14 3.70
CA ARG A 93 -5.71 7.18 3.98
C ARG A 93 -6.02 8.01 2.75
N ILE A 94 -4.98 8.42 2.01
CA ILE A 94 -5.14 9.20 0.79
C ILE A 94 -5.89 8.38 -0.26
N VAL A 95 -5.45 7.15 -0.52
CA VAL A 95 -6.08 6.25 -1.49
C VAL A 95 -7.53 5.97 -1.11
N LEU A 96 -7.82 5.69 0.16
CA LEU A 96 -9.18 5.46 0.62
C LEU A 96 -10.05 6.72 0.51
N GLY A 97 -9.48 7.89 0.82
CA GLY A 97 -10.16 9.18 0.63
C GLY A 97 -10.49 9.43 -0.84
N ILE A 98 -9.53 9.25 -1.73
CA ILE A 98 -9.73 9.37 -3.18
C ILE A 98 -10.81 8.38 -3.66
N LEU A 99 -10.71 7.11 -3.28
CA LEU A 99 -11.69 6.10 -3.66
C LEU A 99 -13.09 6.48 -3.17
N PHE A 100 -13.22 6.93 -1.93
CA PHE A 100 -14.51 7.29 -1.37
C PHE A 100 -15.11 8.52 -2.06
N TYR A 101 -14.33 9.59 -2.26
CA TYR A 101 -14.85 10.85 -2.79
C TYR A 101 -14.93 10.91 -4.31
N LEU A 102 -14.03 10.23 -5.04
CA LEU A 102 -14.03 10.27 -6.51
C LEU A 102 -14.71 9.06 -7.15
N VAL A 103 -14.90 7.95 -6.42
CA VAL A 103 -15.54 6.76 -6.98
C VAL A 103 -16.86 6.47 -6.27
N LEU A 104 -16.83 6.21 -4.96
CA LEU A 104 -18.03 5.77 -4.24
C LEU A 104 -19.08 6.88 -4.08
N SER A 105 -18.66 8.11 -3.80
CA SER A 105 -19.56 9.26 -3.62
C SER A 105 -20.30 9.63 -4.92
N PRO A 106 -19.63 9.83 -6.08
CA PRO A 106 -20.35 10.11 -7.32
C PRO A 106 -21.18 8.91 -7.78
N LEU A 107 -20.73 7.67 -7.52
CA LEU A 107 -21.55 6.50 -7.78
C LEU A 107 -22.85 6.55 -6.94
N SER A 108 -22.76 6.88 -5.65
CA SER A 108 -23.92 7.00 -4.78
C SER A 108 -24.87 8.11 -5.24
N ILE A 109 -24.33 9.26 -5.67
CA ILE A 109 -25.12 10.36 -6.24
C ILE A 109 -25.81 9.93 -7.53
N ALA A 110 -25.08 9.27 -8.44
CA ALA A 110 -25.64 8.76 -9.69
C ALA A 110 -26.77 7.75 -9.44
N MET A 111 -26.62 6.87 -8.46
CA MET A 111 -27.68 5.92 -8.07
C MET A 111 -28.91 6.63 -7.49
N ARG A 112 -28.69 7.67 -6.68
CA ARG A 112 -29.78 8.50 -6.12
C ARG A 112 -30.52 9.25 -7.21
N LEU A 113 -29.81 9.79 -8.21
CA LEU A 113 -30.39 10.43 -9.39
C LEU A 113 -31.14 9.43 -10.28
N ALA A 114 -30.65 8.20 -10.40
CA ALA A 114 -31.33 7.11 -11.08
C ALA A 114 -32.55 6.55 -10.31
N GLY A 115 -32.89 7.13 -9.15
CA GLY A 115 -34.04 6.75 -8.34
C GLY A 115 -33.89 5.41 -7.60
N LYS A 116 -32.70 4.81 -7.61
CA LYS A 116 -32.45 3.53 -6.92
C LYS A 116 -32.20 3.77 -5.44
N ASP A 117 -33.12 3.31 -4.60
CA ASP A 117 -32.94 3.22 -3.15
C ASP A 117 -32.46 1.80 -2.80
N LEU A 118 -31.15 1.62 -2.65
CA LEU A 118 -30.58 0.31 -2.30
C LEU A 118 -30.76 -0.07 -0.83
N LEU A 119 -30.90 0.92 0.04
CA LEU A 119 -30.92 0.71 1.49
C LEU A 119 -32.33 0.79 2.07
N ASP A 120 -33.37 0.94 1.23
CA ASP A 120 -34.73 1.26 1.64
C ASP A 120 -34.75 2.41 2.67
N GLN A 121 -33.98 3.47 2.40
CA GLN A 121 -33.84 4.60 3.31
C GLN A 121 -35.10 5.47 3.36
N LYS A 122 -35.94 5.41 2.32
CA LYS A 122 -37.22 6.13 2.30
C LYS A 122 -38.18 5.52 3.31
N MET A 123 -38.53 6.30 4.34
CA MET A 123 -39.62 5.96 5.25
C MET A 123 -40.96 6.17 4.54
N GLU A 124 -41.74 5.09 4.45
CA GLU A 124 -43.10 5.10 3.90
C GLU A 124 -44.11 5.24 5.06
N PRO A 125 -44.78 6.39 5.21
CA PRO A 125 -45.68 6.63 6.35
C PRO A 125 -46.91 5.71 6.35
N ALA A 126 -47.26 5.13 5.20
CA ALA A 126 -48.40 4.25 5.02
C ALA A 126 -48.09 2.76 5.28
N ARG A 127 -46.86 2.39 5.65
CA ARG A 127 -46.52 1.00 6.02
C ARG A 127 -46.82 0.73 7.48
N ASP A 128 -47.53 -0.37 7.72
CA ASP A 128 -47.77 -0.89 9.07
C ASP A 128 -46.51 -1.43 9.75
N THR A 129 -45.54 -1.94 8.96
CA THR A 129 -44.26 -2.45 9.49
C THR A 129 -43.14 -2.41 8.46
N TYR A 130 -41.92 -2.10 8.93
CA TYR A 130 -40.68 -2.14 8.13
C TYR A 130 -39.99 -3.52 8.19
N TRP A 131 -40.59 -4.50 8.86
CA TRP A 131 -39.97 -5.82 9.03
C TRP A 131 -39.89 -6.58 7.70
N LYS A 132 -38.67 -6.82 7.20
CA LYS A 132 -38.45 -7.69 6.03
C LYS A 132 -38.67 -9.15 6.45
N LYS A 133 -39.72 -9.79 5.92
CA LYS A 133 -39.97 -11.22 6.13
C LYS A 133 -38.76 -12.01 5.66
N ARG A 134 -38.16 -12.79 6.58
CA ARG A 134 -37.09 -13.71 6.21
C ARG A 134 -37.67 -14.82 5.32
N PRO A 135 -36.92 -15.26 4.29
CA PRO A 135 -37.28 -16.45 3.56
C PRO A 135 -37.34 -17.66 4.52
N PRO A 136 -38.14 -18.69 4.18
CA PRO A 136 -38.26 -19.90 4.99
C PRO A 136 -36.87 -20.49 5.26
N LYS A 137 -36.66 -21.01 6.47
CA LYS A 137 -35.40 -21.66 6.84
C LYS A 137 -35.09 -22.75 5.81
N PRO A 138 -33.88 -22.78 5.24
CA PRO A 138 -33.49 -23.87 4.36
C PRO A 138 -33.55 -25.20 5.14
N PRO A 139 -33.79 -26.33 4.46
CA PRO A 139 -33.82 -27.65 5.08
C PRO A 139 -32.47 -27.98 5.74
N ARG A 140 -32.50 -28.79 6.81
CA ARG A 140 -31.30 -29.13 7.62
C ARG A 140 -30.13 -29.65 6.77
N SER A 141 -30.43 -30.41 5.72
CA SER A 141 -29.43 -30.96 4.78
C SER A 141 -28.64 -29.91 3.99
N GLN A 142 -29.15 -28.69 3.86
CA GLN A 142 -28.48 -27.61 3.13
C GLN A 142 -27.43 -26.89 3.97
N TYR A 143 -27.50 -27.00 5.31
CA TYR A 143 -26.47 -26.43 6.20
C TYR A 143 -25.14 -27.19 6.12
N GLU A 144 -25.14 -28.43 5.64
CA GLU A 144 -23.93 -29.23 5.46
C GLU A 144 -23.11 -28.82 4.20
N ARG A 145 -23.65 -27.96 3.34
CA ARG A 145 -23.05 -27.54 2.07
C ARG A 145 -22.87 -26.03 1.96
N LEU A 146 -22.47 -25.40 3.05
CA LEU A 146 -22.29 -23.94 3.13
C LEU A 146 -20.97 -23.43 2.52
N PHE A 147 -20.13 -24.31 1.97
CA PHE A 147 -18.88 -23.99 1.28
C PHE A 147 -18.74 -24.81 -0.01
#